data_AF-A0A521XVL4-F1
#
_entry.id   AF-A0A521XVL4-F1
#
_cell.length_a   1.000
_cell.length_b   1.000
_cell.length_c   1.000
_cell.angle_alpha   90.00
_cell.angle_beta   90.00
_cell.angle_gamma   90.00
#
_symmetry.space_group_name_H-M   'P 1'
#
loop_
_entity.id
_entity.type
_entity.pdbx_description
1 polymer ?
#
loop_
_entity_poly.entity_id
_entity_poly.type
_entity_poly.pdbx_seq_one_letter_code
_entity_poly.pdbx_strand_id
1 'polypeptide(L)' 'MTATYTYAKAKQRFDLILKKASLDGKVKIRKDDQLFIIMPEAKNVSPLDVEGVDIHITTKDIINLIHESRKG' A
#
# COMPACT_ATOMS: atom_id res chain seq x y z
N MET A 1 3.32 -13.53 -6.58
CA MET A 1 2.42 -14.68 -6.79
C MET A 1 1.08 -14.38 -6.12
N THR A 2 -0.06 -14.44 -6.81
CA THR A 2 -1.37 -14.11 -6.19
C THR A 2 -1.92 -15.31 -5.43
N ALA A 3 -2.09 -15.18 -4.12
CA ALA A 3 -2.66 -16.25 -3.28
C ALA A 3 -4.13 -16.54 -3.66
N THR A 4 -4.49 -17.82 -3.72
CA THR A 4 -5.86 -18.28 -4.01
C THR A 4 -6.40 -19.10 -2.84
N TYR A 5 -7.56 -18.72 -2.31
CA TYR A 5 -8.23 -19.37 -1.18
C TYR A 5 -9.57 -19.98 -1.60
N THR A 6 -10.05 -20.98 -0.88
CA THR A 6 -11.43 -21.46 -1.03
C THR A 6 -12.39 -20.55 -0.27
N TYR A 7 -13.64 -20.49 -0.72
CA TYR A 7 -14.69 -19.70 -0.06
C TYR A 7 -14.85 -20.05 1.42
N ALA A 8 -14.82 -21.33 1.78
CA ALA A 8 -14.92 -21.77 3.17
C ALA A 8 -13.77 -21.23 4.04
N LYS A 9 -12.52 -21.28 3.54
CA LYS A 9 -11.35 -20.71 4.23
C LYS A 9 -11.43 -19.20 4.35
N ALA A 10 -11.88 -18.54 3.29
CA ALA A 10 -12.04 -17.09 3.28
C ALA A 10 -13.12 -16.63 4.27
N LYS A 11 -14.24 -17.35 4.34
CA LYS A 11 -15.34 -17.05 5.28
C LYS A 11 -14.90 -17.19 6.74
N GLN A 12 -14.16 -18.25 7.08
CA GLN A 12 -13.69 -18.46 8.46
C GLN A 12 -12.60 -17.48 8.90
N ARG A 13 -11.84 -16.91 7.95
CA ARG A 13 -10.64 -16.11 8.23
C ARG A 13 -10.62 -14.82 7.42
N PHE A 14 -11.77 -14.15 7.34
CA PHE A 14 -11.95 -13.02 6.44
C PHE A 14 -11.01 -11.86 6.75
N ASP A 15 -10.74 -11.58 8.03
CA ASP A 15 -9.79 -10.54 8.46
C ASP A 15 -8.37 -10.78 7.92
N LEU A 16 -7.92 -12.04 7.94
CA LEU A 16 -6.62 -12.41 7.38
C LEU A 16 -6.59 -12.24 5.85
N ILE A 17 -7.70 -12.52 5.16
CA ILE A 17 -7.82 -12.29 3.72
C ILE A 17 -7.73 -10.81 3.39
N LEU A 18 -8.41 -9.94 4.13
CA LEU A 18 -8.34 -8.49 3.92
C LEU A 18 -6.93 -7.96 4.18
N LYS A 19 -6.28 -8.40 5.26
CA LYS A 19 -4.87 -8.03 5.55
C LYS A 19 -3.93 -8.48 4.43
N LYS A 20 -4.10 -9.71 3.94
CA LYS A 20 -3.35 -10.26 2.81
C LYS A 20 -3.58 -9.46 1.53
N ALA A 21 -4.83 -9.09 1.23
CA ALA A 21 -5.16 -8.27 0.07
C ALA A 21 -4.58 -6.85 0.17
N SER A 22 -4.52 -6.28 1.38
CA SER A 22 -3.88 -4.97 1.61
C SER A 22 -2.36 -5.02 1.39
N LEU A 23 -1.69 -6.13 1.74
CA LEU A 23 -0.24 -6.28 1.60
C LEU A 23 0.16 -6.70 0.18
N ASP A 24 -0.54 -7.67 -0.40
CA ASP A 24 -0.23 -8.26 -1.70
C ASP A 24 -0.94 -7.52 -2.86
N GLY A 25 -1.74 -6.51 -2.55
CA GLY A 25 -2.55 -5.71 -3.49
C GLY A 25 -3.80 -6.41 -4.03
N LYS A 26 -3.86 -7.75 -3.99
CA LYS A 26 -5.05 -8.54 -4.33
C LYS A 26 -4.95 -9.98 -3.86
N VAL A 27 -6.10 -10.58 -3.58
CA VAL A 27 -6.25 -12.01 -3.26
C VAL A 27 -7.37 -12.61 -4.11
N LYS A 28 -7.21 -13.87 -4.51
CA LYS A 28 -8.24 -14.62 -5.24
C LYS A 28 -9.01 -15.54 -4.30
N ILE A 29 -10.33 -15.59 -4.45
CA ILE A 29 -11.19 -16.55 -3.74
C ILE A 29 -11.94 -17.38 -4.78
N ARG A 30 -11.84 -18.70 -4.66
CA ARG A 30 -12.65 -19.64 -5.44
C ARG A 30 -13.90 -20.03 -4.65
N LYS A 31 -15.07 -19.79 -5.23
CA LYS A 31 -16.36 -20.28 -4.73
C LYS A 31 -16.98 -21.11 -5.84
N ASP A 32 -17.18 -22.38 -5.57
CA ASP A 32 -17.60 -23.36 -6.57
C ASP A 32 -16.64 -23.31 -7.77
N ASP A 33 -17.13 -23.04 -8.98
CA ASP A 33 -16.32 -22.90 -10.19
C ASP A 33 -15.95 -21.44 -10.54
N GLN A 34 -16.36 -20.48 -9.70
CA GLN A 34 -16.14 -19.06 -9.96
C GLN A 34 -14.97 -18.51 -9.13
N LEU A 35 -14.15 -17.69 -9.80
CA LEU A 35 -13.04 -16.98 -9.18
C LEU A 35 -13.42 -15.52 -8.93
N PHE A 36 -13.26 -15.09 -7.68
CA PHE A 36 -13.45 -13.72 -7.23
C PHE A 36 -12.10 -13.10 -6.89
N ILE A 37 -11.98 -11.79 -7.04
CA ILE A 37 -10.80 -11.02 -6.65
C ILE A 37 -11.23 -10.03 -5.57
N ILE A 38 -10.53 -10.05 -4.44
CA ILE A 38 -10.61 -9.01 -3.42
C ILE A 38 -9.35 -8.16 -3.54
N MET A 39 -9.55 -6.85 -3.67
CA MET A 39 -8.48 -5.86 -3.64
C MET A 39 -8.92 -4.71 -2.73
N PRO A 40 -7.97 -4.07 -2.03
CA PRO A 40 -8.27 -2.83 -1.33
C PRO A 40 -8.74 -1.79 -2.34
N GLU A 41 -9.65 -0.93 -1.91
CA GLU A 41 -9.99 0.25 -2.68
C GLU A 41 -8.73 1.12 -2.83
N ALA A 42 -8.46 1.57 -4.05
CA ALA A 42 -7.40 2.54 -4.28
C ALA A 42 -7.81 3.82 -3.53
N LYS A 43 -7.05 4.18 -2.50
CA LYS A 43 -7.24 5.49 -1.87
C LYS A 43 -6.95 6.55 -2.93
N ASN A 44 -7.87 7.50 -3.13
CA ASN A 44 -7.66 8.69 -3.96
C ASN A 44 -6.72 9.71 -3.29
N VAL A 45 -5.68 9.22 -2.61
CA VAL A 45 -4.62 10.05 -2.04
C VAL A 45 -3.42 9.97 -2.97
N SER A 46 -2.71 11.08 -3.12
CA SER A 46 -1.49 11.10 -3.90
C SER A 46 -0.54 10.02 -3.38
N PRO A 47 0.21 9.30 -4.24
CA PRO A 47 1.31 8.46 -3.78
C PRO A 47 2.37 9.24 -2.99
N LEU A 48 2.38 10.57 -3.10
CA LEU A 48 3.22 11.50 -2.35
C LEU A 48 2.52 12.06 -1.10
N ASP A 49 1.27 11.69 -0.83
CA ASP A 49 0.52 12.03 0.38
C ASP A 49 0.90 11.08 1.52
N VAL A 50 2.14 11.24 1.98
CA VAL A 50 2.72 10.52 3.12
C VAL A 50 2.97 11.49 4.25
N GLU A 51 2.86 11.00 5.48
CA GLU A 51 3.17 11.80 6.66
C GLU A 51 4.63 12.27 6.62
N GLY A 52 4.84 13.57 6.83
CA GLY A 52 6.19 14.14 6.88
C GLY A 52 6.93 13.69 8.13
N VAL A 53 8.25 13.47 8.02
CA VAL A 53 9.12 13.24 9.17
C VAL A 53 9.71 14.57 9.62
N ASP A 54 9.43 14.99 10.85
CA ASP A 54 10.07 16.18 11.42
C ASP A 54 11.52 15.87 11.83
N ILE A 55 12.44 16.41 11.04
CA ILE A 55 13.89 16.29 11.26
C ILE A 55 14.50 17.57 11.85
N HIS A 56 13.68 18.52 12.31
CA HIS A 56 14.11 19.81 12.86
C HIS A 56 15.02 20.62 11.91
N ILE A 57 14.80 20.48 10.59
CA ILE A 57 15.59 21.19 9.57
C ILE A 57 15.20 22.67 9.51
N THR A 58 16.19 23.57 9.43
CA THR A 58 15.91 25.01 9.33
C THR A 58 15.81 25.47 7.87
N THR A 59 15.17 26.62 7.63
CA THR A 59 15.15 27.25 6.31
C THR A 59 16.55 27.50 5.74
N LYS A 60 17.51 27.85 6.61
CA LYS A 60 18.90 28.09 6.21
C LYS A 60 19.55 26.82 5.66
N ASP A 61 19.28 25.68 6.29
CA ASP A 61 19.80 24.38 5.84
C ASP A 61 19.26 24.01 4.46
N ILE A 62 17.96 24.21 4.23
CA ILE A 62 17.32 23.97 2.93
C ILE A 62 17.96 24.84 1.84
N ILE A 63 18.13 26.14 2.10
CA ILE A 63 18.74 27.06 1.13
C ILE A 63 20.18 26.66 0.80
N ASN A 64 20.96 26.26 1.80
CA ASN A 64 22.32 25.80 1.60
C ASN A 64 22.37 24.54 0.72
N LEU A 65 21.52 23.55 0.99
CA LEU A 65 21.43 22.32 0.19
C LEU A 65 21.06 22.59 -1.27
N ILE A 66 20.13 23.53 -1.52
CA ILE A 66 19.75 23.93 -2.88
C ILE A 66 20.93 24.59 -3.61
N HIS A 67 21.66 25.48 -2.94
CA HIS A 67 22.85 26.10 -3.54
C HIS A 67 23.93 25.08 -3.87
N GLU A 68 24.21 24.13 -2.98
CA GLU A 68 25.18 23.04 -3.24
C GLU A 68 24.74 22.18 -4.43
N SER A 69 23.46 21.83 -4.54
CA SER A 69 22.94 21.06 -5.67
C SER A 69 23.07 21.78 -7.02
N ARG A 70 23.08 23.11 -7.05
CA ARG A 70 23.18 23.93 -8.27
C ARG A 70 24.62 24.27 -8.69
N LYS A 71 25.59 23.99 -7.82
CA LYS A 71 27.02 24.10 -8.15
C LYS A 71 27.57 22.84 -8.84
N GLY A 72 26.74 21.80 -8.96
CA GLY A 72 27.01 20.60 -9.76
C GLY A 72 27.04 20.88 -11.25
#